data_AF-A0A2V6MKS4-F1
#
_entry.id   AF-A0A2V6MKS4-F1
#
_cell.length_a   1.000
_cell.length_b   1.000
_cell.length_c   1.000
_cell.angle_alpha   90.00
_cell.angle_beta   90.00
_cell.angle_gamma   90.00
#
_symmetry.space_group_name_H-M   'P 1'
#
loop_
_entity.id
_entity.type
_entity.pdbx_description
1 polymer ?
#
loop_
_entity_poly.entity_id
_entity_poly.type
_entity_poly.pdbx_seq_one_letter_code
_entity_poly.pdbx_strand_id
1 'polypeptide(L)' 'MPAEVKEQIRLEVAHVLFIDIVGYSKLSINEQRAVVDELTTIVRGSDQYQKAEAAGRLIKIPTGDGM' A
#
# COMPACT_ATOMS: atom_id res chain seq x y z
N MET A 1 5.08 -27.15 -39.41
CA MET A 1 5.58 -25.75 -39.44
C MET A 1 5.17 -25.12 -38.12
N PRO A 2 6.10 -24.69 -37.25
CA PRO A 2 5.78 -24.18 -35.93
C PRO A 2 5.61 -22.66 -36.01
N ALA A 3 4.38 -22.20 -35.89
CA ALA A 3 4.09 -20.79 -35.65
C ALA A 3 2.87 -20.71 -34.73
N GLU A 4 2.97 -21.39 -33.58
CA GLU A 4 2.15 -21.01 -32.43
C GLU A 4 2.71 -19.69 -31.91
N VAL A 5 2.05 -18.64 -32.36
CA VAL A 5 2.28 -17.23 -32.06
C VAL A 5 2.43 -17.10 -30.55
N LYS A 6 3.61 -16.66 -30.10
CA LYS A 6 3.84 -16.19 -28.74
C LYS A 6 2.72 -15.21 -28.39
N GLU A 7 1.82 -15.62 -27.50
CA GLU A 7 0.95 -14.72 -26.73
C GLU A 7 1.84 -13.57 -26.23
N GLN A 8 1.74 -12.42 -26.88
CA GLN A 8 2.46 -11.22 -26.47
C GLN A 8 1.85 -10.82 -25.12
N ILE A 9 2.59 -11.07 -24.04
CA ILE A 9 2.21 -10.69 -22.68
C ILE A 9 1.89 -9.18 -22.71
N ARG A 10 0.60 -8.82 -22.53
CA ARG A 10 0.20 -7.42 -22.36
C ARG A 10 0.80 -6.94 -21.05
N LEU A 11 1.62 -5.89 -21.13
CA LEU A 11 2.13 -5.20 -19.95
C LEU A 11 0.99 -4.40 -19.32
N GLU A 12 0.73 -4.63 -18.04
CA GLU A 12 -0.22 -3.87 -17.24
C GLU A 12 0.54 -2.92 -16.30
N VAL A 13 -0.01 -1.72 -16.08
CA VAL A 13 0.56 -0.71 -15.18
C VAL A 13 -0.16 -0.78 -13.84
N ALA A 14 0.58 -1.13 -12.79
CA ALA A 14 0.11 -1.01 -11.42
C ALA A 14 0.61 0.31 -10.80
N HIS A 15 -0.27 1.00 -10.07
CA HIS A 15 0.10 2.17 -9.27
C HIS A 15 0.28 1.72 -7.83
N VAL A 16 1.44 1.99 -7.23
CA VAL A 16 1.76 1.60 -5.86
C VAL A 16 2.09 2.85 -5.04
N LEU A 17 1.46 2.98 -3.88
CA LEU A 17 1.71 4.06 -2.93
C LEU A 17 2.34 3.48 -1.67
N PHE A 18 3.52 3.98 -1.32
CA PHE A 18 4.19 3.70 -0.04
C PHE A 18 4.20 4.97 0.81
N ILE A 19 3.84 4.82 2.08
CA ILE A 19 3.86 5.89 3.07
C ILE A 19 4.56 5.34 4.30
N ASP A 20 5.51 6.08 4.84
CA ASP A 20 6.31 5.67 6.00
C ASP A 20 6.62 6.86 6.91
N ILE A 21 6.93 6.59 8.18
CA ILE A 21 7.29 7.57 9.19
C ILE A 21 8.81 7.59 9.34
N VAL A 22 9.43 8.73 9.03
CA VAL A 22 10.87 8.89 9.15
C VAL A 22 11.31 9.24 10.59
N GLY A 23 12.50 8.78 10.98
CA GLY A 23 13.08 9.09 12.30
C GLY A 23 13.07 7.91 13.28
N TYR A 24 13.54 6.76 12.83
CA TYR A 24 13.72 5.56 13.65
C TYR A 24 14.50 5.85 14.94
N SER A 25 14.15 5.15 16.03
CA SER A 25 14.74 5.27 17.38
C SER A 25 14.55 6.61 18.10
N LYS A 26 13.76 7.54 17.56
CA LYS A 26 13.37 8.77 18.29
C LYS A 26 12.29 8.53 19.34
N LEU A 27 11.54 7.46 19.19
CA LEU A 27 10.41 7.06 20.02
C LEU A 27 10.65 5.66 20.59
N SER A 28 10.05 5.36 21.74
CA SER A 28 9.97 3.99 22.24
C SER A 28 9.14 3.11 21.30
N ILE A 29 9.27 1.78 21.42
CA ILE A 29 8.52 0.83 20.58
C ILE A 29 7.01 1.04 20.67
N ASN A 30 6.48 1.35 21.86
CA ASN A 30 5.05 1.58 22.05
C ASN A 30 4.58 2.87 21.37
N GLU A 31 5.38 3.93 21.46
CA GLU A 31 5.09 5.20 20.78
C GLU A 31 5.19 5.04 19.26
N GLN A 32 6.17 4.29 18.75
CA GLN A 32 6.28 3.99 17.32
C GLN A 32 5.00 3.30 16.80
N ARG A 33 4.50 2.28 17.51
CA ARG A 33 3.23 1.63 17.17
C ARG A 33 2.06 2.61 17.16
N ALA A 34 1.96 3.47 18.17
CA ALA A 34 0.88 4.45 18.25
C ALA A 34 0.88 5.42 17.05
N VAL A 35 2.06 5.90 16.61
CA VAL A 35 2.13 6.80 15.44
C VAL A 35 1.81 6.06 14.14
N VAL A 36 2.20 4.78 14.01
CA VAL A 36 1.82 3.95 12.84
C VAL A 36 0.30 3.72 12.79
N ASP A 37 -0.33 3.46 13.93
CA ASP A 37 -1.79 3.33 14.04
C ASP A 37 -2.50 4.65 13.71
N GLU A 38 -1.96 5.77 14.17
CA GLU A 38 -2.47 7.11 13.85
C GLU A 38 -2.37 7.40 12.34
N LEU A 39 -1.21 7.15 11.72
CA LEU A 39 -1.03 7.31 10.28
C LEU A 39 -2.03 6.44 9.50
N THR A 40 -2.20 5.18 9.91
CA THR A 40 -3.16 4.26 9.29
C THR A 40 -4.58 4.81 9.40
N THR A 41 -4.95 5.36 10.55
CA THR A 41 -6.26 5.96 10.79
C THR A 41 -6.48 7.18 9.89
N ILE A 42 -5.50 8.07 9.78
CA ILE A 42 -5.56 9.26 8.92
C ILE A 42 -5.74 8.87 7.46
N VAL A 43 -4.92 7.93 6.97
CA VAL A 43 -5.00 7.45 5.57
C VAL A 43 -6.37 6.85 5.29
N ARG A 44 -6.88 5.98 6.18
CA ARG A 44 -8.20 5.35 6.04
C ARG A 44 -9.36 6.32 6.15
N GLY A 45 -9.18 7.39 6.92
CA GLY A 45 -10.15 8.47 7.07
C GLY A 45 -10.23 9.40 5.86
N SER A 46 -9.25 9.36 4.95
CA SER A 46 -9.24 10.23 3.78
C SER A 46 -10.32 9.86 2.76
N ASP A 47 -10.92 10.89 2.15
CA ASP A 47 -11.90 10.77 1.08
C ASP A 47 -11.42 9.85 -0.06
N GLN A 48 -10.16 10.00 -0.46
CA GLN A 48 -9.56 9.25 -1.57
C GLN A 48 -9.50 7.76 -1.25
N TYR A 49 -9.06 7.41 -0.04
CA TYR A 49 -9.02 6.03 0.42
C TYR A 49 -10.43 5.46 0.49
N GLN A 50 -11.38 6.13 1.13
CA GLN A 50 -12.74 5.63 1.29
C GLN A 50 -13.43 5.41 -0.06
N LYS A 51 -13.29 6.34 -1.01
CA LYS A 51 -13.85 6.21 -2.36
C LYS A 51 -13.23 5.05 -3.13
N ALA A 52 -11.92 4.83 -3.00
CA ALA A 52 -11.23 3.74 -3.69
C ALA A 52 -11.51 2.37 -3.04
N GLU A 53 -11.63 2.31 -1.71
CA GLU A 53 -12.01 1.10 -0.97
C GLU A 53 -13.45 0.69 -1.31
N ALA A 54 -14.40 1.62 -1.27
CA ALA A 54 -15.80 1.38 -1.65
C ALA A 54 -15.95 0.92 -3.12
N ALA A 55 -15.05 1.36 -4.00
CA ALA A 55 -15.01 0.95 -5.39
C ALA A 55 -14.26 -0.38 -5.63
N GLY A 56 -13.72 -1.02 -4.59
CA GLY A 56 -12.93 -2.25 -4.72
C GLY A 56 -11.62 -2.08 -5.50
N ARG A 57 -11.09 -0.86 -5.58
CA ARG A 57 -9.88 -0.52 -6.37
C ARG A 57 -8.60 -0.47 -5.54
N LEU A 58 -8.64 -0.94 -4.29
CA LEU A 58 -7.48 -0.96 -3.40
C LEU A 58 -7.09 -2.40 -3.08
N ILE A 59 -5.80 -2.68 -3.25
CA ILE A 59 -5.14 -3.88 -2.71
C ILE A 59 -4.31 -3.40 -1.52
N LYS A 60 -4.60 -3.95 -0.34
CA LYS A 60 -3.92 -3.61 0.92
C LYS A 60 -2.90 -4.68 1.21
N ILE A 61 -1.62 -4.33 1.24
CA ILE A 61 -0.54 -5.27 1.52
C ILE A 61 0.06 -4.90 2.89
N PRO A 62 0.19 -5.86 3.82
CA PRO A 62 0.94 -5.68 5.03
C PRO A 62 2.44 -5.68 4.68
N THR A 63 3.02 -4.50 4.45
CA THR A 63 4.46 -4.32 4.17
C THR A 63 5.02 -3.18 5.01
N GLY A 64 6.11 -3.45 5.74
CA GLY A 64 6.76 -2.51 6.66
C GLY A 64 7.34 -3.22 7.88
N ASP A 65 7.57 -2.49 8.98
CA ASP A 65 8.05 -2.97 10.30
C ASP A 65 7.06 -3.89 11.05
N GLY A 66 6.15 -4.55 10.33
CA GLY A 66 5.23 -5.55 10.86
C GLY A 66 3.77 -5.14 10.88
N MET A 67 3.34 -4.28 9.96
CA MET A 67 1.92 -4.02 9.63
C MET A 67 1.57 -4.61 8.28
#